data_AF-A0A067MIG1-F1
#
_entry.id   AF-A0A067MIG1-F1
#
_cell.length_a   1.000
_cell.length_b   1.000
_cell.length_c   1.000
_cell.angle_alpha   90.00
_cell.angle_beta   90.00
_cell.angle_gamma   90.00
#
_symmetry.space_group_name_H-M   'P 1'
#
loop_
_entity.id
_entity.type
_entity.pdbx_description
1 polymer ?
#
loop_
_entity_poly.entity_id
_entity_poly.type
_entity_poly.pdbx_seq_one_letter_code
_entity_poly.pdbx_strand_id
1 'polypeptide(L)'
;MSTNVLQDGRYRIRSVSTSQPNPGVGGMFATANGPAQDLTAVAAVPEYFENQTWAIEKYKDVDFYTIKWVEKDTTSEEEGFSYDKWDQDAPITLGAPGDFTLEQVPGTDAVYIIRPVEAKPVVGVDVCVGTGEGNKIVIKHVILAGPSSTETTPAWGFYRLD
;
A
#
# COMPACT_ATOMS: atom_id res chain seq x y z
N MET A 1 -13.06 -20.86 3.87
CA MET A 1 -12.23 -19.93 4.65
C MET A 1 -12.72 -18.54 4.30
N SER A 2 -13.24 -17.78 5.26
CA SER A 2 -13.73 -16.43 5.00
C SER A 2 -12.53 -15.53 4.77
N THR A 3 -12.35 -15.00 3.56
CA THR A 3 -11.41 -13.91 3.29
C THR A 3 -11.92 -12.69 4.04
N ASN A 4 -11.16 -12.18 5.01
CA ASN A 4 -11.51 -10.91 5.65
C ASN A 4 -11.26 -9.81 4.61
N VAL A 5 -12.36 -9.28 4.09
CA VAL A 5 -12.37 -8.13 3.18
C VAL A 5 -12.06 -6.89 4.01
N LEU A 6 -11.08 -6.08 3.59
CA LEU A 6 -10.80 -4.80 4.24
C LEU A 6 -12.03 -3.90 4.08
N GLN A 7 -12.50 -3.32 5.18
CA GLN A 7 -13.65 -2.43 5.17
C GLN A 7 -13.29 -1.05 4.64
N ASP A 8 -14.26 -0.37 4.04
CA ASP A 8 -14.13 1.04 3.71
C ASP A 8 -13.92 1.87 4.99
N GLY A 9 -13.10 2.91 4.89
CA GLY A 9 -12.82 3.79 6.02
C GLY A 9 -11.51 4.56 5.90
N ARG A 10 -11.13 5.25 6.97
CA ARG A 10 -9.88 6.03 7.03
C ARG A 10 -8.80 5.26 7.77
N TYR A 11 -7.62 5.23 7.19
CA TYR A 11 -6.50 4.44 7.67
C TYR A 11 -5.19 5.21 7.65
N ARG A 12 -4.30 4.85 8.58
CA ARG A 12 -2.85 5.01 8.40
C ARG A 12 -2.28 3.71 7.88
N ILE A 13 -1.44 3.78 6.86
CA ILE A 13 -0.91 2.61 6.16
C ILE A 13 0.59 2.48 6.50
N ARG A 14 0.95 1.47 7.29
CA ARG A 14 2.31 1.24 7.81
C ARG A 14 3.07 0.25 6.94
N SER A 15 4.29 0.58 6.54
CA SER A 15 5.20 -0.35 5.87
C SER A 15 5.62 -1.46 6.83
N VAL A 16 5.39 -2.70 6.41
CA VAL A 16 5.76 -3.94 7.10
C VAL A 16 6.16 -4.99 6.06
N SER A 17 6.30 -6.25 6.46
CA SER A 17 6.54 -7.34 5.53
C SER A 17 5.79 -8.60 5.94
N THR A 18 5.65 -9.54 5.02
CA THR A 18 5.03 -10.85 5.29
C THR A 18 5.79 -11.67 6.34
N SER A 19 7.11 -11.54 6.43
CA SER A 19 7.94 -12.23 7.43
C SER A 19 7.96 -11.54 8.79
N GLN A 20 7.68 -10.22 8.84
CA GLN A 20 7.59 -9.44 10.06
C GLN A 20 6.35 -8.51 10.00
N PRO A 21 5.13 -9.08 10.06
CA PRO A 21 3.89 -8.31 9.88
C PRO A 21 3.60 -7.36 11.06
N ASN A 22 4.25 -7.57 12.19
CA ASN A 22 4.18 -6.68 13.35
C ASN A 22 5.58 -6.44 13.94
N PRO A 23 6.33 -5.42 13.46
CA PRO A 23 7.67 -5.14 13.94
C PRO A 23 7.71 -4.44 15.32
N GLY A 24 6.57 -4.24 15.99
CA GLY A 24 6.49 -3.57 17.29
C GLY A 24 6.11 -2.08 17.18
N VAL A 25 6.52 -1.26 18.15
CA VAL A 25 6.20 0.18 18.21
C VAL A 25 7.01 0.98 17.18
N GLY A 26 6.41 2.02 16.60
CA GLY A 26 7.05 2.91 15.61
C GLY A 26 6.73 2.50 14.17
N GLY A 27 7.73 2.54 13.29
CA GLY A 27 7.60 2.20 11.87
C GLY A 27 7.30 3.40 10.97
N MET A 28 7.30 3.11 9.67
CA MET A 28 7.17 4.11 8.61
C MET A 28 5.79 3.97 7.97
N PHE A 29 5.13 5.09 7.72
CA PHE A 29 3.77 5.16 7.20
C PHE A 29 3.76 5.86 5.85
N ALA A 30 2.90 5.40 4.96
CA ALA A 30 2.71 6.03 3.67
C ALA A 30 2.27 7.48 3.84
N THR A 31 2.99 8.38 3.19
CA THR A 31 2.92 9.82 3.39
C THR A 31 2.91 10.52 2.05
N ALA A 32 1.92 11.41 1.86
CA ALA A 32 1.82 12.30 0.73
C ALA A 32 2.84 13.45 0.82
N ASN A 33 3.50 13.77 -0.29
CA ASN A 33 4.46 14.89 -0.39
C ASN A 33 3.94 16.04 -1.27
N GLY A 34 2.68 15.97 -1.70
CA GLY A 34 2.01 16.95 -2.57
C GLY A 34 1.69 16.40 -3.96
N PRO A 35 0.91 17.15 -4.75
CA PRO A 35 0.40 16.68 -6.04
C PRO A 35 1.52 16.31 -7.03
N ALA A 36 1.36 15.19 -7.72
CA ALA A 36 2.31 14.60 -8.67
C ALA A 36 3.71 14.26 -8.09
N GLN A 37 3.89 14.34 -6.76
CA GLN A 37 5.14 13.95 -6.10
C GLN A 37 5.14 12.46 -5.76
N ASP A 38 6.32 11.87 -5.68
CA ASP A 38 6.52 10.52 -5.15
C ASP A 38 5.96 10.43 -3.73
N LEU A 39 5.27 9.34 -3.41
CA LEU A 39 4.92 8.99 -2.03
C LEU A 39 6.16 8.48 -1.30
N THR A 40 6.23 8.76 0.00
CA THR A 40 7.29 8.25 0.87
C THR A 40 6.72 7.52 2.08
N ALA A 41 7.53 6.69 2.69
CA ALA A 41 7.25 6.11 3.99
C ALA A 41 8.05 6.91 5.04
N VAL A 42 7.38 7.56 5.99
CA VAL A 42 8.06 8.29 7.09
C VAL A 42 7.44 7.97 8.44
N ALA A 43 8.15 8.26 9.54
CA ALA A 43 7.65 7.98 10.88
C ALA A 43 6.36 8.76 11.16
N ALA A 44 5.49 8.18 11.99
CA ALA A 44 4.28 8.86 12.46
C ALA A 44 4.66 9.89 13.55
N VAL A 45 4.96 11.12 13.13
CA VAL A 45 5.17 12.28 14.01
C VAL A 45 4.18 13.39 13.67
N PRO A 46 3.87 14.33 14.60
CA PRO A 46 2.80 15.31 14.42
C PRO A 46 2.86 16.11 13.10
N GLU A 47 4.06 16.43 12.62
CA GLU A 47 4.27 17.15 11.35
C GLU A 47 3.72 16.41 10.12
N TYR A 48 3.66 15.07 10.15
CA TYR A 48 3.24 14.25 9.01
C TYR A 48 1.86 13.61 9.17
N PHE A 49 1.18 13.79 10.30
CA PHE A 49 -0.10 13.10 10.57
C PHE A 49 -1.19 13.41 9.55
N GLU A 50 -1.26 14.65 9.08
CA GLU A 50 -2.24 15.05 8.06
C GLU A 50 -1.94 14.39 6.70
N ASN A 51 -0.66 14.17 6.38
CA ASN A 51 -0.24 13.58 5.12
C ASN A 51 -0.24 12.04 5.14
N GLN A 52 -0.57 11.42 6.27
CA GLN A 52 -0.54 9.96 6.48
C GLN A 52 -1.91 9.32 6.54
N THR A 53 -2.97 10.08 6.24
CA THR A 53 -4.35 9.60 6.29
C THR A 53 -4.85 9.28 4.89
N TRP A 54 -5.38 8.07 4.73
CA TRP A 54 -5.82 7.52 3.47
C TRP A 54 -7.23 6.95 3.61
N ALA A 55 -8.12 7.28 2.69
CA ALA A 55 -9.41 6.63 2.55
C ALA A 55 -9.25 5.38 1.69
N ILE A 56 -9.73 4.26 2.20
CA ILE A 56 -9.79 3.00 1.48
C ILE A 56 -11.23 2.79 1.06
N GLU A 57 -11.44 2.60 -0.24
CA GLU A 57 -12.78 2.42 -0.82
C GLU A 57 -12.76 1.22 -1.76
N LYS A 58 -13.59 0.23 -1.47
CA LYS A 58 -13.78 -0.95 -2.29
C LYS A 58 -14.79 -0.69 -3.40
N TYR A 59 -14.50 -1.15 -4.61
CA TYR A 59 -15.50 -1.20 -5.67
C TYR A 59 -16.58 -2.25 -5.36
N LYS A 60 -17.86 -1.93 -5.61
CA LYS A 60 -18.98 -2.81 -5.25
C LYS A 60 -18.99 -4.15 -5.98
N ASP A 61 -18.56 -4.14 -7.24
CA ASP A 61 -18.76 -5.27 -8.17
C ASP A 61 -17.46 -6.00 -8.52
N VAL A 62 -16.30 -5.50 -8.07
CA VAL A 62 -14.98 -6.07 -8.33
C VAL A 62 -14.14 -6.04 -7.05
N ASP A 63 -13.17 -6.95 -6.92
CA ASP A 63 -12.32 -7.04 -5.71
C ASP A 63 -11.14 -6.05 -5.75
N PHE A 64 -11.43 -4.81 -6.17
CA PHE A 64 -10.45 -3.73 -6.29
C PHE A 64 -10.75 -2.64 -5.26
N TYR A 65 -9.72 -1.87 -4.95
CA TYR A 65 -9.74 -0.78 -3.99
C TYR A 65 -9.05 0.44 -4.60
N THR A 66 -9.53 1.62 -4.24
CA THR A 66 -8.75 2.85 -4.36
C THR A 66 -8.16 3.21 -2.99
N ILE A 67 -7.00 3.87 -3.01
CA ILE A 67 -6.32 4.38 -1.83
C ILE A 67 -6.19 5.89 -2.03
N LYS A 68 -7.17 6.65 -1.54
CA LYS A 68 -7.31 8.09 -1.76
C LYS A 68 -6.69 8.88 -0.62
N TRP A 69 -6.04 9.99 -0.92
CA TRP A 69 -5.50 10.87 0.12
C TRP A 69 -6.64 11.64 0.82
N VAL A 70 -6.46 11.90 2.11
CA VAL A 70 -7.39 12.69 2.91
C VAL A 70 -6.71 13.99 3.33
N GLU A 71 -7.14 15.13 2.76
CA GLU A 71 -6.71 16.45 3.20
C GLU A 71 -7.75 17.02 4.18
N LYS A 72 -7.32 17.36 5.41
CA LYS A 72 -8.16 18.06 6.41
C LYS A 72 -9.57 17.45 6.53
N ASP A 73 -9.61 16.14 6.74
CA ASP A 73 -10.85 15.35 6.87
C ASP A 73 -11.74 15.26 5.62
N THR A 74 -11.24 15.65 4.45
CA THR A 74 -11.94 15.47 3.17
C THR A 74 -11.18 14.48 2.30
N THR A 75 -11.86 13.41 1.88
CA THR A 75 -11.30 12.47 0.90
C THR A 75 -11.15 13.15 -0.45
N SER A 76 -9.96 13.13 -1.03
CA SER A 76 -9.72 13.63 -2.38
C SER A 76 -10.24 12.62 -3.41
N GLU A 77 -10.98 13.11 -4.40
CA GLU A 77 -11.41 12.30 -5.55
C GLU A 77 -10.35 12.25 -6.66
N GLU A 78 -9.40 13.20 -6.65
CA GLU A 78 -8.40 13.38 -7.71
C GLU A 78 -7.01 12.90 -7.28
N GLU A 79 -6.79 12.65 -5.98
CA GLU A 79 -5.47 12.36 -5.44
C GLU A 79 -5.47 11.13 -4.54
N GLY A 80 -4.57 10.20 -4.85
CA GLY A 80 -4.36 8.95 -4.14
C GLY A 80 -3.09 8.26 -4.59
N PHE A 81 -2.94 7.00 -4.21
CA PHE A 81 -1.87 6.15 -4.74
C PHE A 81 -2.07 6.01 -6.25
N SER A 82 -1.07 6.45 -7.01
CA SER A 82 -1.08 6.38 -8.47
C SER A 82 0.17 5.67 -8.98
N TYR A 83 0.03 4.98 -10.11
CA TYR A 83 1.12 4.31 -10.79
C TYR A 83 0.93 4.45 -12.31
N ASP A 84 2.02 4.71 -13.02
CA ASP A 84 2.03 4.73 -14.51
C ASP A 84 2.83 3.57 -15.10
N LYS A 85 3.73 3.00 -14.30
CA LYS A 85 4.69 1.97 -14.72
C LYS A 85 4.74 0.86 -13.68
N TRP A 86 5.02 -0.33 -14.17
CA TRP A 86 5.14 -1.57 -13.39
C TRP A 86 6.59 -1.99 -13.20
N ASP A 87 7.56 -1.19 -13.64
CA ASP A 87 8.98 -1.55 -13.56
C ASP A 87 9.46 -1.61 -12.11
N GLN A 88 10.46 -2.45 -11.85
CA GLN A 88 11.13 -2.52 -10.55
C GLN A 88 11.58 -1.12 -10.11
N ASP A 89 11.18 -0.73 -8.90
CA ASP A 89 11.43 0.58 -8.27
C ASP A 89 10.79 1.81 -8.97
N ALA A 90 9.83 1.59 -9.87
CA ALA A 90 8.97 2.68 -10.37
C ALA A 90 8.20 3.33 -9.20
N PRO A 91 8.14 4.67 -9.10
CA PRO A 91 7.52 5.33 -7.96
C PRO A 91 6.00 5.18 -7.97
N ILE A 92 5.42 5.06 -6.77
CA ILE A 92 4.02 5.40 -6.54
C ILE A 92 3.98 6.90 -6.25
N THR A 93 3.13 7.63 -6.95
CA THR A 93 2.99 9.08 -6.82
C THR A 93 1.63 9.45 -6.22
N LEU A 94 1.51 10.68 -5.74
CA LEU A 94 0.22 11.28 -5.41
C LEU A 94 -0.41 11.81 -6.70
N GLY A 95 -1.38 11.09 -7.24
CA GLY A 95 -2.06 11.47 -8.49
C GLY A 95 -3.44 10.84 -8.59
N ALA A 96 -4.00 10.77 -9.79
CA ALA A 96 -5.28 10.13 -10.02
C ALA A 96 -5.27 8.71 -9.41
N PRO A 97 -6.20 8.37 -8.48
CA PRO A 97 -6.16 7.11 -7.76
C PRO A 97 -6.19 5.93 -8.73
N GLY A 98 -5.18 5.06 -8.63
CA GLY A 98 -5.14 3.80 -9.35
C GLY A 98 -5.95 2.70 -8.65
N ASP A 99 -6.17 1.60 -9.37
CA ASP A 99 -6.88 0.43 -8.87
C ASP A 99 -5.91 -0.59 -8.29
N PHE A 100 -6.19 -1.05 -7.06
CA PHE A 100 -5.35 -2.03 -6.37
C PHE A 100 -6.17 -3.24 -5.93
N THR A 101 -5.54 -4.41 -5.91
CA THR A 101 -6.01 -5.53 -5.09
C THR A 101 -5.30 -5.49 -3.74
N LEU A 102 -6.03 -5.87 -2.69
CA LEU A 102 -5.52 -5.98 -1.33
C LEU A 102 -5.67 -7.42 -0.86
N GLU A 103 -4.55 -8.16 -0.83
CA GLU A 103 -4.55 -9.54 -0.36
C GLU A 103 -4.10 -9.59 1.10
N GLN A 104 -4.96 -10.11 1.97
CA GLN A 104 -4.64 -10.27 3.39
C GLN A 104 -3.49 -11.26 3.59
N VAL A 105 -2.49 -10.86 4.38
CA VAL A 105 -1.41 -11.74 4.80
C VAL A 105 -1.96 -12.79 5.76
N PRO A 106 -1.77 -14.11 5.51
CA PRO A 106 -2.29 -15.16 6.36
C PRO A 106 -1.86 -15.02 7.83
N GLY A 107 -2.80 -15.21 8.75
CA GLY A 107 -2.55 -15.11 10.19
C GLY A 107 -2.47 -13.68 10.75
N THR A 108 -2.84 -12.67 9.94
CA THR A 108 -2.92 -11.27 10.36
C THR A 108 -4.33 -10.74 10.13
N ASP A 109 -4.79 -9.77 10.94
CA ASP A 109 -6.13 -9.19 10.76
C ASP A 109 -6.16 -7.92 9.91
N ALA A 110 -5.01 -7.23 9.82
CA ALA A 110 -4.91 -5.88 9.28
C ALA A 110 -3.70 -5.66 8.37
N VAL A 111 -3.02 -6.73 7.93
CA VAL A 111 -1.84 -6.62 7.04
C VAL A 111 -2.19 -7.15 5.67
N TYR A 112 -1.93 -6.35 4.64
CA TYR A 112 -2.27 -6.67 3.26
C TYR A 112 -1.11 -6.40 2.32
N ILE A 113 -1.00 -7.21 1.27
CA ILE A 113 -0.15 -6.94 0.12
C ILE A 113 -0.97 -6.09 -0.85
N ILE A 114 -0.41 -4.94 -1.24
CA ILE A 114 -1.05 -4.02 -2.19
C ILE A 114 -0.49 -4.32 -3.58
N ARG A 115 -1.35 -4.62 -4.58
CA ARG A 115 -0.93 -4.89 -5.96
C ARG A 115 -1.67 -4.04 -6.98
N PRO A 116 -0.98 -3.35 -7.90
CA PRO A 116 -1.61 -2.68 -9.03
C PRO A 116 -2.43 -3.67 -9.86
N VAL A 117 -3.68 -3.34 -10.20
CA VAL A 117 -4.56 -4.23 -10.99
C VAL A 117 -4.08 -4.40 -12.42
N GLU A 118 -3.52 -3.34 -13.02
CA GLU A 118 -3.10 -3.34 -14.43
C GLU A 118 -1.71 -3.98 -14.66
N ALA A 119 -1.02 -4.40 -13.58
CA ALA A 119 0.26 -5.08 -13.71
C ALA A 119 0.09 -6.39 -14.50
N LYS A 120 0.77 -6.49 -15.64
CA LYS A 120 0.75 -7.72 -16.44
C LYS A 120 1.38 -8.85 -15.64
N PRO A 121 0.66 -9.98 -15.41
CA PRO A 121 1.21 -11.10 -14.68
C PRO A 121 2.42 -11.66 -15.44
N VAL A 122 3.58 -11.65 -14.78
CA VAL A 122 4.78 -12.33 -15.25
C VAL A 122 4.90 -13.62 -14.46
N VAL A 123 5.00 -14.77 -15.14
CA VAL A 123 5.06 -16.07 -14.48
C VAL A 123 6.25 -16.10 -13.52
N GLY A 124 5.98 -16.42 -12.25
CA GLY A 124 7.01 -16.51 -11.20
C GLY A 124 7.43 -15.16 -10.61
N VAL A 125 6.76 -14.05 -10.93
CA VAL A 125 7.01 -12.74 -10.35
C VAL A 125 5.70 -12.15 -9.84
N ASP A 126 5.70 -11.75 -8.57
CA ASP A 126 4.65 -10.95 -7.96
C ASP A 126 5.02 -9.46 -8.06
N VAL A 127 4.06 -8.63 -8.47
CA VAL A 127 4.23 -7.17 -8.60
C VAL A 127 3.39 -6.51 -7.52
N CYS A 128 4.05 -5.88 -6.56
CA CYS A 128 3.40 -5.30 -5.39
C CYS A 128 4.00 -3.93 -5.03
N VAL A 129 3.32 -3.20 -4.15
CA VAL A 129 3.81 -1.93 -3.62
C VAL A 129 4.69 -2.19 -2.39
N GLY A 130 5.87 -1.59 -2.35
CA GLY A 130 6.78 -1.65 -1.22
C GLY A 130 7.56 -0.35 -1.03
N THR A 131 8.63 -0.41 -0.25
CA THR A 131 9.54 0.72 -0.03
C THR A 131 10.88 0.50 -0.76
N GLY A 132 11.38 1.53 -1.42
CA GLY A 132 12.65 1.55 -2.13
C GLY A 132 13.69 2.47 -1.49
N GLU A 133 14.68 2.89 -2.28
CA GLU A 133 15.72 3.82 -1.84
C GLU A 133 15.14 5.15 -1.35
N GLY A 134 15.74 5.72 -0.29
CA GLY A 134 15.28 6.98 0.29
C GLY A 134 13.89 6.93 0.91
N ASN A 135 13.40 5.73 1.26
CA ASN A 135 12.04 5.47 1.74
C ASN A 135 10.92 5.84 0.76
N LYS A 136 11.22 5.95 -0.54
CA LYS A 136 10.17 6.11 -1.56
C LYS A 136 9.25 4.90 -1.57
N ILE A 137 7.97 5.12 -1.80
CA ILE A 137 7.02 4.03 -2.07
C ILE A 137 7.09 3.73 -3.55
N VAL A 138 7.31 2.46 -3.88
CA VAL A 138 7.64 2.03 -5.24
C VAL A 138 7.00 0.69 -5.57
N ILE A 139 6.99 0.34 -6.84
CA ILE A 139 6.71 -0.99 -7.34
C ILE A 139 7.90 -1.92 -7.04
N LYS A 140 7.60 -3.11 -6.52
CA LYS A 140 8.55 -4.19 -6.26
C LYS A 140 8.14 -5.45 -7.03
N HIS A 141 9.13 -6.09 -7.63
CA HIS A 141 9.06 -7.42 -8.21
C HIS A 141 9.62 -8.40 -7.19
N VAL A 142 8.77 -9.32 -6.74
CA VAL A 142 9.14 -10.39 -5.82
C VAL A 142 9.11 -11.69 -6.60
N ILE A 143 10.23 -12.39 -6.66
CA ILE A 143 10.32 -13.67 -7.32
C ILE A 143 9.61 -14.71 -6.45
N LEU A 144 8.55 -15.28 -7.00
CA LEU A 144 7.84 -16.40 -6.41
C LEU A 144 8.66 -17.68 -6.64
N ALA A 145 9.83 -17.78 -6.00
CA ALA A 145 10.61 -19.00 -5.99
C ALA A 145 9.91 -20.06 -5.12
N GLY A 146 10.14 -21.33 -5.45
CA GLY A 146 9.55 -22.50 -4.77
C GLY A 146 9.85 -22.56 -3.27
N PRO A 147 9.56 -23.68 -2.58
CA PRO A 147 9.50 -23.79 -1.11
C PRO A 147 10.78 -23.42 -0.33
N SER A 148 11.89 -23.10 -1.00
CA SER A 148 13.14 -22.58 -0.43
C SER A 148 13.36 -21.07 -0.60
N SER A 149 12.37 -20.33 -1.12
CA SER A 149 12.44 -18.88 -1.25
C SER A 149 12.49 -18.21 0.12
N THR A 150 13.53 -17.41 0.37
CA THR A 150 13.61 -16.51 1.54
C THR A 150 13.13 -15.10 1.21
N GLU A 151 12.62 -14.87 -0.01
CA GLU A 151 12.17 -13.54 -0.38
C GLU A 151 10.95 -13.15 0.44
N THR A 152 11.11 -12.03 1.14
CA THR A 152 10.08 -11.44 1.97
C THR A 152 9.25 -10.51 1.11
N THR A 153 7.97 -10.83 0.92
CA THR A 153 7.05 -9.95 0.19
C THR A 153 6.75 -8.69 1.02
N PRO A 154 6.88 -7.48 0.45
CA PRO A 154 6.40 -6.26 1.06
C PRO A 154 4.91 -6.35 1.42
N ALA A 155 4.53 -5.80 2.56
CA ALA A 155 3.15 -5.74 2.99
C ALA A 155 2.90 -4.44 3.78
N TRP A 156 1.62 -4.15 4.03
CA TRP A 156 1.20 -2.91 4.64
C TRP A 156 0.18 -3.16 5.73
N GLY A 157 0.42 -2.61 6.91
CA GLY A 157 -0.51 -2.65 8.05
C GLY A 157 -1.50 -1.49 7.98
N PHE A 158 -2.79 -1.78 8.02
CA PHE A 158 -3.89 -0.82 7.91
C PHE A 158 -4.46 -0.53 9.31
N TYR A 159 -4.19 0.67 9.83
CA TYR A 159 -4.63 1.10 11.15
C TYR A 159 -5.79 2.08 11.00
N ARG A 160 -7.01 1.61 11.33
CA ARG A 160 -8.24 2.39 11.21
C ARG A 160 -8.25 3.60 12.15
N LEU A 161 -8.82 4.71 11.69
CA LEU A 161 -8.90 5.98 12.44
C LEU A 161 -10.31 6.33 12.93
N ASP A 162 -11.34 5.71 12.37
CA ASP A 162 -12.76 5.98 12.63
C ASP A 162 -13.61 4.74 12.96
#